data_AF-A0A2D7BYY0-F1
#
_entry.id   AF-A0A2D7BYY0-F1
#
_cell.length_a   1.000
_cell.length_b   1.000
_cell.length_c   1.000
_cell.angle_alpha   90.00
_cell.angle_beta   90.00
_cell.angle_gamma   90.00
#
_symmetry.space_group_name_H-M   'P 1'
#
loop_
_entity.id
_entity.type
_entity.pdbx_description
1 polymer ?
#
loop_
_entity_poly.entity_id
_entity_poly.type
_entity_poly.pdbx_seq_one_letter_code
_entity_poly.pdbx_strand_id
1 'polypeptide(L)' 'MNTEKLLIITMEECGELIRACSKILRHGEQTKQLTNLKEELADVVTMLILLQEYFEISQDEMVDLIDKRMTKMQDKDYT' A
#
# COMPACT_ATOMS: atom_id res chain seq x y z
N MET A 1 -19.39 4.15 5.21
CA MET A 1 -18.56 3.34 6.13
C MET A 1 -18.27 4.17 7.36
N ASN A 2 -18.32 3.63 8.58
CA ASN A 2 -17.89 4.40 9.77
C ASN A 2 -16.35 4.39 9.87
N THR A 3 -15.76 5.35 10.59
CA THR A 3 -14.29 5.51 10.68
C THR A 3 -13.61 4.22 11.14
N GLU A 4 -14.18 3.59 12.17
CA GLU A 4 -13.66 2.36 12.77
C GLU A 4 -13.53 1.25 11.73
N LYS A 5 -14.60 0.99 10.97
CA LYS A 5 -14.59 -0.06 9.93
C LYS A 5 -13.61 0.26 8.81
N LEU A 6 -13.51 1.52 8.39
CA LEU A 6 -12.54 1.93 7.35
C LEU A 6 -11.10 1.64 7.81
N LEU A 7 -10.76 2.01 9.04
CA LEU A 7 -9.43 1.80 9.60
C LEU A 7 -9.14 0.31 9.82
N ILE A 8 -10.11 -0.47 10.32
CA ILE A 8 -9.96 -1.92 10.49
C ILE A 8 -9.68 -2.62 9.17
N ILE A 9 -10.50 -2.37 8.14
CA ILE A 9 -10.30 -3.01 6.82
C ILE A 9 -8.96 -2.59 6.24
N THR A 10 -8.58 -1.31 6.34
CA THR A 10 -7.25 -0.86 5.87
C THR A 10 -6.12 -1.68 6.52
N MET A 11 -6.19 -1.90 7.84
CA MET A 11 -5.20 -2.69 8.56
C MET A 11 -5.18 -4.15 8.10
N GLU A 12 -6.36 -4.73 7.84
CA GLU A 12 -6.50 -6.10 7.31
C GLU A 12 -5.80 -6.24 5.95
N GLU A 13 -6.11 -5.36 4.99
CA GLU A 13 -5.50 -5.38 3.64
C GLU A 13 -3.98 -5.18 3.68
N CYS A 14 -3.49 -4.30 4.56
CA CYS A 14 -2.04 -4.14 4.76
C CYS A 14 -1.39 -5.43 5.30
N GLY A 15 -2.08 -6.16 6.18
CA GLY A 15 -1.66 -7.47 6.67
C GLY A 15 -1.61 -8.52 5.56
N GLU A 16 -2.58 -8.51 4.64
CA GLU A 16 -2.62 -9.42 3.50
C GLU A 16 -1.48 -9.14 2.51
N LEU A 17 -1.22 -7.86 2.20
CA LEU A 17 -0.08 -7.43 1.38
C LEU A 17 1.27 -7.86 1.99
N ILE A 18 1.46 -7.71 3.30
CA ILE A 18 2.66 -8.22 4.00
C ILE A 18 2.83 -9.73 3.75
N ARG A 19 1.75 -10.50 3.84
CA ARG A 19 1.78 -11.95 3.60
C ARG A 19 2.08 -12.27 2.14
N ALA A 20 1.57 -11.51 1.18
CA ALA A 20 1.87 -11.68 -0.25
C ALA A 20 3.35 -11.41 -0.56
N CYS A 21 3.91 -10.30 -0.06
CA CYS A 21 5.35 -10.01 -0.15
C CYS A 21 6.19 -11.15 0.44
N SER A 22 5.79 -11.66 1.61
CA SER A 22 6.46 -12.77 2.27
C SER A 22 6.42 -14.08 1.45
N LYS A 23 5.32 -14.34 0.72
CA LYS A 23 5.21 -15.50 -0.19
C LYS A 23 6.15 -15.35 -1.40
N ILE A 24 6.27 -14.15 -1.97
CA ILE A 24 7.20 -13.86 -3.07
C ILE A 24 8.65 -14.12 -2.63
N LEU A 25 9.04 -13.62 -1.45
CA LEU A 25 10.39 -13.83 -0.91
C LEU A 25 10.74 -15.32 -0.70
N ARG A 26 9.77 -16.12 -0.27
CA ARG A 26 10.00 -17.57 -0.02
C ARG A 26 9.93 -18.44 -1.26
N HIS A 27 9.08 -18.09 -2.22
CA HIS A 27 8.71 -18.98 -3.33
C HIS A 27 9.11 -18.43 -4.70
N GLY A 28 9.64 -17.21 -4.77
CA GLY A 28 9.97 -16.50 -6.00
C GLY A 28 8.74 -15.93 -6.70
N GLU A 29 8.99 -15.31 -7.85
CA GLU A 29 8.02 -14.57 -8.67
C GLU A 29 7.22 -15.49 -9.61
N GLN A 30 6.72 -16.60 -9.09
CA GLN A 30 5.87 -17.49 -9.89
C GLN A 30 4.52 -16.82 -10.17
N THR A 31 3.87 -17.20 -11.29
CA THR A 31 2.63 -16.58 -11.77
C THR A 31 1.57 -16.43 -10.67
N LYS A 32 1.36 -17.47 -9.85
CA LYS A 32 0.37 -17.46 -8.77
C LYS A 32 0.70 -16.40 -7.71
N GLN A 33 1.95 -16.30 -7.29
CA GLN A 33 2.38 -15.37 -6.25
C GLN A 33 2.34 -13.93 -6.78
N LEU A 34 2.70 -13.71 -8.04
CA LEU A 34 2.56 -12.39 -8.68
C LEU A 34 1.09 -11.98 -8.82
N THR A 35 0.19 -12.91 -9.15
CA THR A 35 -1.25 -12.62 -9.17
C THR A 35 -1.75 -12.24 -7.78
N ASN A 36 -1.44 -13.04 -6.76
CA ASN A 36 -1.80 -12.73 -5.37
C ASN A 36 -1.23 -11.36 -4.96
N LEU A 37 0.04 -11.05 -5.27
CA LEU A 37 0.64 -9.76 -4.93
C LEU A 37 -0.11 -8.59 -5.60
N LYS A 38 -0.49 -8.74 -6.87
CA LYS A 38 -1.24 -7.71 -7.60
C LYS A 38 -2.62 -7.45 -7.00
N GLU A 39 -3.31 -8.50 -6.56
CA GLU A 39 -4.61 -8.40 -5.88
C GLU A 39 -4.45 -7.62 -4.56
N GLU A 40 -3.56 -8.05 -3.65
CA GLU A 40 -3.39 -7.35 -2.37
C GLU A 40 -2.90 -5.90 -2.55
N LEU A 41 -2.09 -5.62 -3.57
CA LEU A 41 -1.68 -4.26 -3.90
C LEU A 41 -2.88 -3.40 -4.32
N ALA A 42 -3.79 -3.94 -5.13
CA ALA A 42 -4.99 -3.23 -5.56
C ALA A 42 -5.92 -2.96 -4.38
N ASP A 43 -6.06 -3.92 -3.45
CA ASP A 43 -6.87 -3.77 -2.25
C ASP A 43 -6.31 -2.67 -1.34
N VAL A 44 -5.00 -2.69 -1.05
CA VAL A 44 -4.35 -1.62 -0.27
C VAL A 44 -4.48 -0.26 -0.95
N VAL A 45 -4.23 -0.14 -2.26
CA VAL A 45 -4.38 1.13 -2.99
C VAL A 45 -5.82 1.65 -2.90
N THR A 46 -6.81 0.77 -3.02
CA THR A 46 -8.23 1.12 -2.85
C THR A 46 -8.48 1.68 -1.46
N MET A 47 -7.95 1.05 -0.41
CA MET A 47 -8.10 1.53 0.95
C MET A 47 -7.39 2.87 1.20
N LEU A 48 -6.22 3.11 0.58
CA LEU A 48 -5.54 4.40 0.65
C LEU A 48 -6.38 5.53 0.04
N ILE A 49 -7.00 5.29 -1.13
CA ILE A 49 -7.90 6.26 -1.77
C ILE A 49 -9.09 6.56 -0.85
N LEU A 50 -9.72 5.53 -0.29
CA LEU A 50 -10.86 5.70 0.62
C LEU A 50 -10.48 6.49 1.88
N LEU A 51 -9.27 6.32 2.41
CA LEU A 51 -8.77 7.11 3.55
C LEU A 51 -8.56 8.57 3.17
N GLN A 52 -7.98 8.85 2.00
CA GLN A 52 -7.81 10.23 1.55
C GLN A 52 -9.15 10.95 1.41
N GLU A 53 -10.13 10.28 0.80
CA GLU A 53 -11.49 10.83 0.67
C GLU A 53 -12.16 11.02 2.04
N TYR A 54 -12.05 10.04 2.93
CA TYR A 54 -12.70 10.08 4.25
C TYR A 54 -12.15 11.17 5.17
N PHE A 55 -10.84 11.43 5.10
CA PHE A 55 -10.15 12.43 5.92
C PHE A 55 -9.93 13.77 5.20
N GLU A 56 -10.52 13.94 4.00
CA GLU A 56 -10.39 15.16 3.19
C GLU A 56 -8.92 15.56 2.94
N ILE A 57 -8.05 14.56 2.76
CA ILE A 57 -6.63 14.79 2.49
C ILE A 57 -6.46 15.20 1.04
N SER A 58 -5.85 16.36 0.81
CA SER A 58 -5.60 16.87 -0.53
C SER A 58 -4.72 15.92 -1.34
N GLN A 59 -5.11 15.69 -2.60
CA GLN A 59 -4.32 14.88 -3.52
C GLN A 59 -2.97 15.55 -3.79
N ASP A 60 -2.97 16.86 -4.01
CA ASP A 60 -1.75 17.64 -4.26
C ASP A 60 -0.76 17.56 -3.08
N GLU A 61 -1.27 17.66 -1.84
CA GLU A 61 -0.44 17.50 -0.64
C GLU A 61 0.16 16.10 -0.56
N MET A 62 -0.62 15.06 -0.90
CA MET A 62 -0.12 13.69 -0.93
C MET A 62 0.95 13.49 -1.99
N VAL A 63 0.77 14.03 -3.21
CA VAL A 63 1.76 13.93 -4.29
C VAL A 63 3.07 14.59 -3.89
N ASP A 64 3.02 15.79 -3.31
CA ASP A 64 4.20 16.47 -2.79
C ASP A 64 4.95 15.61 -1.74
N LEU A 65 4.21 14.92 -0.87
CA LEU A 65 4.80 14.03 0.12
C LEU A 65 5.39 12.76 -0.50
N ILE A 66 4.74 12.19 -1.53
CA ILE A 66 5.24 11.03 -2.27
C ILE A 66 6.53 11.40 -3.00
N ASP A 67 6.56 12.51 -3.72
CA ASP A 67 7.74 12.96 -4.48
C ASP A 67 8.95 13.19 -3.57
N LYS A 68 8.72 13.82 -2.41
CA LYS A 68 9.76 14.00 -1.38
C LYS A 68 10.28 12.65 -0.86
N ARG A 69 9.42 11.64 -0.68
CA ARG A 69 9.82 10.30 -0.23
C ARG A 69 10.56 9.53 -1.32
N MET A 70 10.08 9.58 -2.57
CA MET A 70 10.70 8.93 -3.71
C MET A 70 12.12 9.48 -3.96
N THR A 71 12.28 10.80 -3.88
CA THR A 71 13.60 11.45 -4.00
C THR A 71 14.56 10.94 -2.92
N LYS A 72 14.08 10.78 -1.68
CA LYS A 72 14.90 10.24 -0.57
C LYS A 72 15.28 8.78 -0.76
N MET A 73 14.38 7.94 -1.27
CA MET A 73 14.64 6.51 -1.49
C MET A 73 15.63 6.24 -2.64
N GLN A 74 15.76 7.17 -3.58
CA GLN A 74 16.75 7.11 -4.66
C GLN A 74 18.16 7.52 -4.19
N ASP A 75 18.26 8.15 -3.03
CA ASP A 75 19.55 8.46 -2.43
C ASP A 75 20.20 7.16 -1.93
N LYS A 76 21.45 6.91 -2.34
CA LYS A 76 22.12 5.61 -2.19
C LYS A 76 22.37 5.21 -0.73
N ASP A 77 22.13 6.15 0.19
CA ASP A 77 22.31 5.97 1.64
C ASP A 77 20.98 5.67 2.37
N TYR A 78 19.86 5.49 1.66
CA TYR A 78 18.56 5.13 2.28
C TYR A 78 18.47 3.61 2.53
N THR A 79 19.13 3.15 3.60
CA THR A 79 18.89 1.83 4.21
C THR A 79 18.96 1.91 5.73
#